data_AF-A0AAJ4ZEK9-F1
#
_entry.id   AF-A0AAJ4ZEK9-F1
#
_cell.length_a   1.000
_cell.length_b   1.000
_cell.length_c   1.000
_cell.angle_alpha   90.00
_cell.angle_beta   90.00
_cell.angle_gamma   90.00
#
_symmetry.space_group_name_H-M   'P 1'
#
loop_
_entity.id
_entity.type
_entity.pdbx_description
1 polymer ?
#
loop_
_entity_poly.entity_id
_entity_poly.type
_entity_poly.pdbx_seq_one_letter_code
_entity_poly.pdbx_strand_id
1 'polypeptide(L)'
;MLKDWSERYKDGIDENDGLEGVARKYNVKYSNVTRYLKANGELRQHAYDRLNPGGLRPVTDSMLKEWYDLGKDAITDRGGRLGIARDYKVRLDNVITYLTWEGELRGPARKRLGLTEKATSPQTPDNSFWRPWSF
;
A
#
# COMPACT_ATOMS: atom_id res chain seq x y z
N MET A 1 17.53 2.34 16.61
CA MET A 1 16.29 3.14 16.74
C MET A 1 15.03 2.27 16.67
N LEU A 2 14.54 1.82 15.51
CA LEU A 2 13.27 1.05 15.45
C LEU A 2 13.29 -0.29 16.21
N LYS A 3 14.42 -1.00 16.22
CA LYS A 3 14.60 -2.23 17.00
C LYS A 3 14.59 -1.95 18.51
N ASP A 4 15.33 -0.92 18.92
CA ASP A 4 15.42 -0.43 20.29
C ASP A 4 14.07 0.14 20.79
N TRP A 5 13.27 0.73 19.90
CA TRP A 5 11.89 1.11 20.17
C TRP A 5 11.05 -0.13 20.46
N SER A 6 11.03 -1.13 19.58
CA SER A 6 10.26 -2.37 19.78
C SER A 6 10.61 -3.14 21.06
N GLU A 7 11.89 -3.23 21.39
CA GLU A 7 12.37 -4.01 22.55
C GLU A 7 11.99 -3.32 23.85
N ARG A 8 12.07 -1.98 23.93
CA ARG A 8 11.74 -1.21 25.13
C ARG A 8 10.26 -0.80 25.22
N TYR A 9 9.49 -0.94 24.12
CA TYR A 9 8.06 -0.58 24.09
C TYR A 9 7.18 -1.53 24.89
N LYS A 10 7.61 -2.78 25.10
CA LYS A 10 6.86 -3.76 25.89
C LYS A 10 6.83 -3.40 27.37
N ASP A 11 7.87 -2.72 27.85
CA ASP A 11 8.04 -2.38 29.27
C ASP A 11 7.68 -0.92 29.59
N GLY A 12 7.50 -0.06 28.58
CA GLY A 12 7.54 1.40 28.74
C GLY A 12 6.34 2.19 28.22
N ILE A 13 5.15 1.59 28.10
CA ILE A 13 3.91 2.33 27.76
C ILE A 13 3.63 3.42 28.82
N ASP A 14 3.92 3.12 30.09
CA ASP A 14 3.64 4.03 31.21
C ASP A 14 4.77 5.05 31.48
N GLU A 15 6.02 4.75 31.10
CA GLU A 15 7.17 5.63 31.41
C GLU A 15 7.35 6.82 30.46
N ASN A 16 6.71 6.82 29.29
CA ASN A 16 6.92 7.86 28.27
C ASN A 16 5.60 8.49 27.75
N ASP A 17 4.54 8.57 28.55
CA ASP A 17 3.24 9.11 28.11
C ASP A 17 2.75 8.51 26.75
N GLY A 18 2.97 7.19 26.53
CA GLY A 18 2.65 6.52 25.28
C GLY A 18 3.48 6.97 24.06
N LEU A 19 2.87 6.98 22.86
CA LEU A 19 3.55 7.31 21.60
C LEU A 19 4.04 8.78 21.54
N GLU A 20 3.42 9.69 22.30
CA GLU A 20 3.77 11.11 22.28
C GLU A 20 5.06 11.40 23.03
N GLY A 21 5.28 10.83 24.22
CA GLY A 21 6.57 11.01 24.88
C GLY A 21 7.70 10.24 24.18
N VAL A 22 7.41 9.16 23.44
CA VAL A 22 8.41 8.58 22.51
C VAL A 22 8.78 9.57 21.41
N ALA A 23 7.80 10.27 20.82
CA ALA A 23 8.07 11.30 19.82
C ALA A 23 8.97 12.42 20.40
N ARG A 24 8.66 12.90 21.62
CA ARG A 24 9.47 13.90 22.33
C ARG A 24 10.89 13.39 22.65
N LYS A 25 11.00 12.21 23.24
CA LYS A 25 12.28 11.60 23.68
C LYS A 25 13.28 11.46 22.54
N TYR A 26 12.80 11.05 21.37
CA TYR A 26 13.65 10.86 20.20
C TYR A 26 13.65 12.06 19.24
N ASN A 27 13.01 13.16 19.61
CA ASN A 27 12.86 14.37 18.79
C ASN A 27 12.40 14.07 17.34
N VAL A 28 11.35 13.27 17.23
CA VAL A 28 10.75 12.88 15.96
C VAL A 28 9.28 13.29 15.92
N LYS A 29 8.75 13.50 14.71
CA LYS A 29 7.32 13.78 14.55
C LYS A 29 6.48 12.59 15.03
N TYR A 30 5.42 12.88 15.77
CA TYR A 30 4.43 11.87 16.20
C TYR A 30 3.89 11.05 15.02
N SER A 31 3.66 11.69 13.87
CA SER A 31 3.24 11.01 12.63
C SER A 31 4.25 9.97 12.12
N ASN A 32 5.54 10.14 12.41
CA ASN A 32 6.55 9.13 12.08
C ASN A 32 6.48 7.96 13.08
N VAL A 33 6.27 8.23 14.36
CA VAL A 33 6.13 7.18 15.38
C VAL A 33 4.93 6.30 15.06
N THR A 34 3.76 6.89 14.80
CA THR A 34 2.53 6.15 14.49
C THR A 34 2.59 5.39 13.15
N ARG A 35 3.49 5.77 12.24
CA ARG A 35 3.74 5.00 11.00
C ARG A 35 4.40 3.65 11.27
N TYR A 36 5.21 3.56 12.31
CA TYR A 36 6.02 2.39 12.62
C TYR A 36 5.52 1.60 13.82
N LEU A 37 4.80 2.24 14.73
CA LEU A 37 4.34 1.67 16.00
C LEU A 37 2.82 1.78 16.14
N LYS A 38 2.24 0.81 16.84
CA LYS A 38 0.87 0.87 17.38
C LYS A 38 0.91 1.50 18.77
N ALA A 39 -0.25 1.93 19.27
CA ALA A 39 -0.36 2.53 20.61
C ALA A 39 0.09 1.57 21.73
N ASN A 40 -0.08 0.26 21.54
CA ASN A 40 0.39 -0.79 22.44
C ASN A 40 1.86 -1.18 22.23
N GLY A 41 2.63 -0.41 21.46
CA GLY A 41 4.06 -0.65 21.24
C GLY A 41 4.43 -1.72 20.22
N GLU A 42 3.45 -2.41 19.63
CA GLU A 42 3.73 -3.36 18.56
C GLU A 42 4.19 -2.65 17.28
N LEU A 43 5.08 -3.32 16.56
CA LEU A 43 5.53 -2.87 15.25
C LEU A 43 4.42 -2.98 14.20
N ARG A 44 4.31 -1.96 13.34
CA ARG A 44 3.56 -2.00 12.09
C ARG A 44 4.42 -2.61 10.98
N GLN A 45 3.79 -3.05 9.88
CA GLN A 45 4.49 -3.63 8.72
C GLN A 45 5.63 -2.74 8.18
N HIS A 46 5.44 -1.41 8.15
CA HIS A 46 6.52 -0.50 7.75
C HIS A 46 7.78 -0.61 8.61
N ALA A 47 7.64 -0.95 9.89
CA ALA A 47 8.80 -1.13 10.77
C ALA A 47 9.49 -2.46 10.48
N TYR A 48 8.73 -3.55 10.30
CA TYR A 48 9.27 -4.83 9.87
C TYR A 48 10.02 -4.72 8.53
N ASP A 49 9.44 -4.02 7.55
CA ASP A 49 10.06 -3.81 6.23
C ASP A 49 11.36 -2.99 6.28
N ARG A 50 11.51 -2.16 7.32
CA ARG A 50 12.70 -1.33 7.54
C ARG A 50 13.76 -2.06 8.36
N LEU A 51 13.36 -2.94 9.27
CA LEU A 51 14.26 -3.76 10.07
C LEU A 51 14.83 -4.95 9.28
N ASN A 52 14.07 -5.47 8.30
CA ASN A 52 14.46 -6.65 7.51
C ASN A 52 14.57 -6.35 6.00
N PRO A 53 15.40 -5.39 5.55
CA PRO A 53 15.45 -5.01 4.14
C PRO A 53 15.94 -6.14 3.21
N GLY A 54 16.86 -7.00 3.67
CA GLY A 54 17.40 -8.10 2.87
C GLY A 54 16.45 -9.28 2.67
N GLY A 55 15.33 -9.33 3.40
CA GLY A 55 14.30 -10.38 3.27
C GLY A 55 13.19 -10.05 2.28
N LEU A 56 13.17 -8.84 1.73
CA LEU A 56 12.11 -8.37 0.85
C LEU A 56 12.50 -8.47 -0.63
N ARG A 57 11.56 -8.91 -1.45
CA ARG A 57 11.73 -9.10 -2.89
C ARG A 57 11.14 -7.93 -3.69
N PRO A 58 11.68 -7.62 -4.87
CA PRO A 58 11.04 -6.69 -5.80
C PRO A 58 9.75 -7.29 -6.37
N VAL A 59 8.81 -6.42 -6.77
CA VAL A 59 7.57 -6.85 -7.42
C VAL A 59 7.83 -7.14 -8.90
N THR A 60 7.56 -8.39 -9.30
CA THR A 60 7.75 -8.88 -10.68
C THR A 60 6.44 -8.88 -11.46
N ASP A 61 6.51 -8.94 -12.79
CA ASP A 61 5.31 -9.02 -13.63
C ASP A 61 4.51 -10.31 -13.38
N SER A 62 5.20 -11.41 -13.04
CA SER A 62 4.55 -12.66 -12.63
C SER A 62 3.70 -12.49 -11.38
N MET A 63 4.19 -11.76 -10.37
CA MET A 63 3.41 -11.49 -9.16
C MET A 63 2.20 -10.61 -9.49
N LEU A 64 2.37 -9.60 -10.33
CA LEU A 64 1.25 -8.74 -10.75
C LEU A 64 0.16 -9.54 -11.48
N LYS A 65 0.56 -10.48 -12.34
CA LYS A 65 -0.38 -11.37 -13.02
C LYS A 65 -1.12 -12.26 -12.02
N GLU A 66 -0.40 -12.84 -11.05
CA GLU A 66 -1.02 -13.67 -10.02
C GLU A 66 -2.00 -12.86 -9.15
N TRP A 67 -1.65 -11.61 -8.79
CA TRP A 67 -2.55 -10.73 -8.04
C TRP A 67 -3.79 -10.34 -8.87
N TYR A 68 -3.63 -10.18 -10.18
CA TYR A 68 -4.76 -9.98 -11.09
C TYR A 68 -5.68 -11.20 -11.11
N ASP A 69 -5.10 -12.39 -11.25
CA ASP A 69 -5.84 -13.65 -11.35
C ASP A 69 -6.53 -14.03 -10.02
N LEU A 70 -5.96 -13.64 -8.87
CA LEU A 70 -6.59 -13.81 -7.55
C LEU A 70 -7.88 -13.00 -7.43
N GLY A 71 -7.91 -11.80 -7.99
CA GLY A 71 -9.03 -10.87 -7.84
C GLY A 71 -9.15 -10.27 -6.44
N LYS A 72 -10.04 -9.28 -6.33
CA LYS A 72 -10.24 -8.44 -5.13
C LYS A 72 -10.67 -9.24 -3.90
N ASP A 73 -11.59 -10.19 -4.06
CA ASP A 73 -12.15 -10.96 -2.94
C ASP A 73 -11.08 -11.84 -2.30
N ALA A 74 -10.32 -12.60 -3.11
CA ALA A 74 -9.25 -13.45 -2.60
C ALA A 74 -8.10 -12.63 -1.99
N ILE A 75 -7.81 -11.44 -2.51
CA ILE A 75 -6.83 -10.52 -1.89
C ILE A 75 -7.33 -10.03 -0.55
N THR A 76 -8.63 -9.71 -0.44
CA THR A 76 -9.25 -9.28 0.81
C THR A 76 -9.20 -10.40 1.86
N ASP A 77 -9.54 -11.62 1.48
CA ASP A 77 -9.49 -12.82 2.35
C ASP A 77 -8.08 -13.11 2.86
N ARG A 78 -7.04 -12.77 2.09
CA ARG A 78 -5.64 -12.86 2.52
C ARG A 78 -5.22 -11.76 3.51
N GLY A 79 -6.11 -10.83 3.85
CA GLY A 79 -5.81 -9.67 4.70
C GLY A 79 -5.39 -8.43 3.89
N GLY A 80 -5.83 -8.32 2.64
CA GLY A 80 -5.60 -7.19 1.75
C GLY A 80 -4.12 -6.94 1.47
N ARG A 81 -3.75 -5.66 1.32
CA ARG A 81 -2.37 -5.25 0.99
C ARG A 81 -1.33 -5.72 2.02
N LEU A 82 -1.71 -5.83 3.30
CA LEU A 82 -0.82 -6.32 4.36
C LEU A 82 -0.56 -7.82 4.22
N GLY A 83 -1.62 -8.58 3.93
CA GLY A 83 -1.55 -10.00 3.58
C GLY A 83 -0.61 -10.25 2.42
N ILE A 84 -0.83 -9.55 1.30
CA ILE A 84 0.01 -9.65 0.10
C ILE A 84 1.46 -9.28 0.39
N ALA A 85 1.73 -8.20 1.14
CA ALA A 85 3.09 -7.82 1.51
C ALA A 85 3.81 -8.93 2.28
N ARG A 86 3.12 -9.55 3.24
CA ARG A 86 3.65 -10.63 4.08
C ARG A 86 3.87 -11.91 3.26
N ASP A 87 2.86 -12.35 2.52
CA ASP A 87 2.86 -13.65 1.85
C ASP A 87 3.87 -13.69 0.70
N TYR A 88 3.96 -12.61 -0.08
CA TYR A 88 4.92 -12.49 -1.19
C TYR A 88 6.28 -11.96 -0.74
N LYS A 89 6.44 -11.62 0.55
CA LYS A 89 7.65 -11.00 1.13
C LYS A 89 8.08 -9.78 0.32
N VAL A 90 7.15 -8.88 0.03
CA VAL A 90 7.39 -7.64 -0.72
C VAL A 90 7.12 -6.45 0.16
N ARG A 91 7.87 -5.35 -0.04
CA ARG A 91 7.68 -4.11 0.73
C ARG A 91 6.23 -3.61 0.57
N LEU A 92 5.59 -3.24 1.68
CA LEU A 92 4.21 -2.74 1.65
C LEU A 92 4.02 -1.53 0.73
N ASP A 93 5.01 -0.62 0.70
CA ASP A 93 4.97 0.55 -0.20
C ASP A 93 4.90 0.15 -1.68
N ASN A 94 5.55 -0.97 -2.07
CA ASN A 94 5.46 -1.51 -3.43
C ASN A 94 4.06 -2.10 -3.69
N VAL A 95 3.47 -2.80 -2.71
CA VAL A 95 2.10 -3.30 -2.83
C VAL A 95 1.11 -2.16 -3.01
N ILE A 96 1.22 -1.07 -2.24
CA ILE A 96 0.37 0.13 -2.34
C ILE A 96 0.50 0.83 -3.71
N THR A 97 1.67 0.73 -4.33
CA THR A 97 1.91 1.28 -5.67
C THR A 97 1.09 0.53 -6.74
N TYR A 98 0.93 -0.77 -6.58
CA TYR A 98 0.31 -1.65 -7.58
C TYR A 98 -1.11 -2.09 -7.25
N LEU A 99 -1.53 -2.06 -5.99
CA LEU A 99 -2.87 -2.44 -5.53
C LEU A 99 -3.63 -1.28 -4.90
N THR A 100 -4.93 -1.22 -5.14
CA THR A 100 -5.86 -0.36 -4.41
C THR A 100 -6.02 -0.87 -2.97
N TRP A 101 -6.69 -0.09 -2.11
CA TRP A 101 -7.02 -0.54 -0.77
C TRP A 101 -8.00 -1.74 -0.77
N GLU A 102 -8.75 -1.91 -1.86
CA GLU A 102 -9.70 -3.00 -2.11
C GLU A 102 -9.04 -4.23 -2.75
N GLY A 103 -7.75 -4.17 -3.10
CA GLY A 103 -7.04 -5.30 -3.71
C GLY A 103 -7.13 -5.37 -5.24
N GLU A 104 -7.54 -4.31 -5.92
CA GLU A 104 -7.54 -4.25 -7.39
C GLU A 104 -6.21 -3.72 -7.95
N LEU A 105 -5.83 -4.13 -9.17
CA LEU A 105 -4.65 -3.58 -9.83
C LEU A 105 -4.82 -2.10 -10.21
N ARG A 106 -3.84 -1.28 -9.83
CA ARG A 106 -3.71 0.13 -10.23
C ARG A 106 -3.04 0.28 -11.59
N GLY A 107 -3.14 1.48 -12.17
CA GLY A 107 -2.53 1.85 -13.46
C GLY A 107 -1.08 1.39 -13.66
N PRO A 108 -0.15 1.57 -12.68
CA PRO A 108 1.23 1.08 -12.83
C PRO A 108 1.33 -0.43 -13.06
N ALA A 109 0.49 -1.24 -12.39
CA ALA A 109 0.47 -2.68 -12.57
C ALA A 109 -0.16 -3.06 -13.92
N ARG A 110 -1.30 -2.45 -14.25
CA ARG A 110 -2.00 -2.67 -15.51
C ARG A 110 -1.12 -2.32 -16.72
N LYS A 111 -0.37 -1.23 -16.63
CA LYS A 111 0.62 -0.84 -17.65
C LYS A 111 1.70 -1.90 -17.82
N ARG A 112 2.27 -2.42 -16.73
CA ARG A 112 3.28 -3.49 -16.77
C ARG A 112 2.74 -4.78 -17.40
N LEU A 113 1.47 -5.06 -17.20
CA LEU A 113 0.79 -6.23 -17.76
C LEU A 113 0.18 -6.01 -19.15
N GLY A 114 0.30 -4.81 -19.74
CA GLY A 114 -0.34 -4.49 -21.02
C GLY A 114 -1.88 -4.45 -20.97
N LEU A 115 -2.48 -4.31 -19.78
CA LEU A 115 -3.93 -4.24 -19.55
C LEU A 115 -4.50 -2.82 -19.72
N THR A 116 -3.74 -1.90 -20.31
CA THR A 116 -4.28 -0.60 -20.71
C THR A 116 -5.30 -0.84 -21.81
N GLU A 117 -6.51 -0.32 -21.63
CA GLU A 117 -7.52 -0.29 -22.69
C GLU A 117 -6.82 0.20 -23.96
N LYS A 118 -6.86 -0.60 -25.04
CA LYS A 118 -6.65 -0.05 -26.39
C LYS A 118 -7.50 1.21 -26.42
N ALA A 119 -6.92 2.33 -26.83
CA ALA A 119 -7.69 3.54 -27.07
C ALA A 119 -8.92 3.16 -27.90
N THR A 120 -10.07 3.02 -27.24
CA THR A 120 -11.34 2.92 -27.91
C THR A 120 -11.43 4.27 -28.58
N SER A 121 -11.17 4.28 -29.89
CA SER A 121 -11.40 5.42 -30.75
C SER A 121 -12.73 6.00 -30.31
N PRO A 122 -12.84 7.30 -29.94
CA PRO A 122 -14.13 7.85 -29.61
C PRO A 122 -15.02 7.56 -30.81
N GLN A 123 -16.03 6.69 -30.62
CA GLN A 123 -17.17 6.68 -31.50
C GLN A 123 -17.68 8.10 -31.40
N THR A 124 -17.44 8.89 -32.45
CA THR A 124 -18.12 10.16 -32.65
C THR A 124 -19.58 9.87 -32.38
N PRO A 125 -20.20 10.47 -31.34
CA PRO A 125 -21.63 10.35 -31.19
C PRO A 125 -22.22 10.83 -32.51
N ASP A 126 -23.11 10.02 -33.11
CA ASP A 126 -23.90 10.46 -34.24
C ASP A 126 -24.58 11.76 -33.84
N ASN A 127 -24.03 12.86 -34.32
CA ASN A 127 -24.41 14.21 -33.95
C ASN A 127 -25.53 14.71 -34.87
N SER A 128 -26.46 13.83 -35.26
CA SER A 128 -27.69 14.13 -36.00
C SER A 128 -28.70 14.96 -35.20
N PHE A 129 -28.34 15.40 -33.98
CA PHE A 129 -29.16 16.27 -33.13
C PHE A 129 -28.87 17.77 -33.23
N TRP A 130 -27.81 18.20 -33.94
CA TRP A 130 -27.55 19.62 -34.16
C TRP A 130 -27.98 20.07 -35.57
N ARG A 131 -29.20 20.57 -35.68
CA ARG A 131 -29.58 21.46 -36.79
C ARG A 131 -29.21 22.90 -36.41
N PRO A 132 -28.36 23.62 -37.17
CA PRO A 132 -28.21 25.05 -36.97
C PRO A 132 -29.47 25.77 -37.45
N TRP A 133 -29.88 26.80 -36.71
CA TRP A 133 -30.99 27.66 -37.08
C TRP A 133 -30.59 28.43 -38.35
N SER A 134 -31.39 28.30 -39.41
CA SER A 134 -31.30 29.19 -40.57
C SER A 134 -31.94 30.53 -40.23
N PHE A 135 -31.27 31.61 -40.62
CA PHE A 135 -31.67 33.01 -40.50
C PHE A 135 -33.11 33.31 -40.95
#